data_AF-A0A5E4AQJ4-F1
#
_entry.id   AF-A0A5E4AQJ4-F1
#
_cell.length_a   1.000
_cell.length_b   1.000
_cell.length_c   1.000
_cell.angle_alpha   90.00
_cell.angle_beta   90.00
_cell.angle_gamma   90.00
#
_symmetry.space_group_name_H-M   'P 1'
#
loop_
_entity.id
_entity.type
_entity.pdbx_description
1 polymer ?
#
loop_
_entity_poly.entity_id
_entity_poly.type
_entity_poly.pdbx_seq_one_letter_code
_entity_poly.pdbx_strand_id
1 'polypeptide(L)'
;CPYLAVKITPAIPVVGGILFFFVMGTLLRTSFSDPGVLPRATPDEAADLERQIDIANGTSSGGYRPPPRTKEVIINGQTVKLKYCFTCKIFRPPRASHCSLCDNCV
;
A
#
# COMPACT_ATOMS: atom_id res chain seq x y z
N CYS A 1 34.89 -11.55 -20.86
CA CYS A 1 35.94 -12.57 -20.62
C CYS A 1 35.97 -13.60 -21.75
N PRO A 2 36.65 -13.32 -22.88
CA PRO A 2 36.71 -14.24 -24.02
C PRO A 2 37.40 -15.57 -23.67
N TYR A 3 38.41 -15.55 -22.80
CA TYR A 3 39.15 -16.75 -22.37
C TYR A 3 38.24 -17.82 -21.75
N LEU A 4 37.36 -17.45 -20.82
CA LEU A 4 36.47 -18.36 -20.11
C LEU A 4 35.40 -18.99 -21.02
N ALA A 5 34.91 -18.22 -21.99
CA ALA A 5 33.91 -18.66 -22.97
C ALA A 5 34.47 -19.61 -24.03
N VAL A 6 35.72 -19.38 -24.46
CA VAL A 6 36.36 -20.14 -25.56
C VAL A 6 37.12 -21.36 -25.05
N LYS A 7 37.75 -21.30 -23.88
CA LYS A 7 38.62 -22.38 -23.36
C LYS A 7 37.95 -23.35 -22.39
N ILE A 8 36.89 -22.93 -21.68
CA ILE A 8 36.27 -23.75 -20.62
C ILE A 8 34.90 -24.25 -21.05
N THR A 9 33.89 -23.38 -21.15
CA THR A 9 32.57 -23.80 -21.63
C THR A 9 31.73 -22.60 -22.09
N PRO A 10 31.13 -22.63 -23.29
CA PRO A 10 30.22 -21.58 -23.75
C PRO A 10 28.92 -21.51 -22.93
N ALA A 11 28.63 -22.49 -22.09
CA ALA A 11 27.48 -22.50 -21.19
C ALA A 11 27.50 -21.33 -20.18
N ILE A 12 28.68 -20.89 -19.74
CA ILE A 12 28.83 -19.83 -18.72
C ILE A 12 28.24 -18.49 -19.20
N PRO A 13 28.65 -17.92 -20.35
CA PRO A 13 28.05 -16.67 -20.84
C PRO A 13 26.57 -16.82 -21.22
N VAL A 14 26.13 -18.00 -21.67
CA VAL A 14 24.72 -18.27 -21.99
C VAL A 14 23.84 -18.20 -20.74
N VAL A 15 24.22 -18.91 -19.67
CA VAL A 15 23.50 -18.87 -18.39
C VAL A 15 23.52 -17.46 -17.79
N GLY A 16 24.67 -16.76 -17.87
CA GLY A 16 24.77 -15.37 -17.43
C GLY A 16 23.82 -14.44 -18.18
N GLY A 17 23.70 -14.60 -19.51
CA GLY A 17 22.74 -13.84 -20.32
C GLY A 17 21.29 -14.12 -19.91
N ILE A 18 20.92 -15.40 -19.72
CA ILE A 18 19.57 -15.79 -19.31
C ILE A 18 19.22 -15.16 -17.94
N LEU A 19 20.11 -15.30 -16.95
CA LEU A 19 19.89 -14.74 -15.63
C LEU A 19 19.82 -13.21 -15.66
N PHE A 20 20.64 -12.56 -16.48
CA PHE A 20 20.59 -11.11 -16.65
C PHE A 20 19.24 -10.64 -17.18
N PHE A 21 18.72 -11.26 -18.26
CA PHE A 21 17.41 -10.91 -18.80
C PHE A 21 16.28 -11.24 -17.83
N PHE A 22 16.38 -12.35 -17.08
CA PHE A 22 15.40 -12.69 -16.05
C PHE A 22 15.36 -11.64 -14.93
N VAL A 23 16.51 -11.28 -14.37
CA VAL A 23 16.63 -10.26 -13.31
C VAL A 23 16.19 -8.89 -13.81
N MET A 24 16.60 -8.51 -15.02
CA MET A 24 16.15 -7.26 -15.62
C MET A 24 14.63 -7.26 -15.81
N GLY A 25 14.05 -8.35 -16.32
CA GLY A 25 12.61 -8.48 -16.48
C GLY A 25 11.84 -8.39 -15.17
N THR A 26 12.29 -9.06 -14.10
CA THR A 26 11.64 -8.97 -12.79
C THR A 26 11.78 -7.59 -12.17
N LEU A 27 12.95 -6.94 -12.30
CA LEU A 27 13.18 -5.58 -11.82
C LEU A 27 12.26 -4.58 -12.52
N LEU A 28 12.14 -4.65 -13.85
CA LEU A 28 11.26 -3.77 -14.61
C LEU A 28 9.80 -4.00 -14.21
N ARG A 29 9.38 -5.26 -14.05
CA ARG A 29 8.04 -5.59 -13.59
C ARG A 29 7.77 -5.00 -12.21
N THR A 30 8.63 -5.18 -11.22
CA THR A 30 8.40 -4.64 -9.87
C THR A 30 8.45 -3.12 -9.83
N SER A 31 9.31 -2.49 -10.64
CA SER A 31 9.49 -1.03 -10.65
C SER A 31 8.32 -0.28 -11.29
N PHE A 32 7.69 -0.89 -12.31
CA PHE A 32 6.60 -0.26 -13.07
C PHE A 32 5.22 -0.85 -12.77
N SER A 33 5.13 -1.84 -11.89
CA SER A 33 3.83 -2.32 -11.42
C SER A 33 3.24 -1.35 -10.41
N ASP A 34 1.93 -1.17 -10.51
CA ASP A 34 1.17 -0.45 -9.48
C ASP A 34 1.36 -1.17 -8.12
N PRO A 35 1.79 -0.46 -7.05
CA PRO A 35 1.90 -1.04 -5.71
C PRO A 35 0.54 -1.47 -5.11
N GLY A 36 -0.57 -1.16 -5.78
CA GLY A 36 -1.94 -1.44 -5.33
C GLY A 36 -2.59 -0.20 -4.75
N VAL A 37 -2.58 0.93 -5.49
CA VAL A 37 -3.16 2.19 -5.02
C VAL A 37 -4.66 2.05 -4.72
N LEU A 38 -5.04 2.35 -3.49
CA LEU A 38 -6.45 2.49 -3.10
C LEU A 38 -6.98 3.86 -3.55
N PRO A 39 -8.16 3.92 -4.19
CA PRO A 39 -8.78 5.17 -4.57
C PRO A 39 -9.07 6.02 -3.33
N ARG A 40 -8.85 7.33 -3.45
CA ARG A 40 -9.27 8.29 -2.42
C ARG A 40 -10.80 8.33 -2.36
N ALA A 41 -11.34 8.59 -1.17
CA ALA A 41 -12.79 8.79 -1.04
C ALA A 41 -13.23 10.00 -1.88
N THR A 42 -14.41 9.90 -2.48
CA THR A 42 -15.05 11.06 -3.11
C THR A 42 -15.32 12.15 -2.05
N PRO A 43 -15.43 13.43 -2.44
CA PRO A 43 -15.69 14.50 -1.48
C PRO A 43 -16.97 14.27 -0.67
N ASP A 44 -18.00 13.69 -1.29
CA ASP A 44 -19.27 13.37 -0.64
C ASP A 44 -19.10 12.24 0.39
N GLU A 45 -18.44 11.14 0.00
CA GLU A 45 -18.14 10.03 0.92
C GLU A 45 -17.26 10.46 2.09
N ALA A 46 -16.26 11.31 1.82
CA ALA A 46 -15.37 11.85 2.85
C ALA A 46 -16.15 12.71 3.85
N ALA A 47 -17.06 13.58 3.37
CA ALA A 47 -17.87 14.43 4.21
C ALA A 47 -18.84 13.60 5.07
N ASP A 48 -19.46 12.55 4.51
CA ASP A 48 -20.34 11.67 5.26
C ASP A 48 -19.59 10.86 6.32
N LEU A 49 -18.38 10.40 6.00
CA LEU A 49 -17.53 9.70 6.95
C LEU A 49 -17.09 10.60 8.10
N GLU A 50 -16.74 11.86 7.80
CA GLU A 50 -16.40 12.88 8.81
C GLU A 50 -17.60 13.18 9.71
N ARG A 51 -18.80 13.37 9.14
CA ARG A 51 -20.04 13.53 9.92
C ARG A 51 -20.30 12.34 10.84
N GLN A 52 -20.12 11.11 10.35
CA GLN A 52 -20.31 9.90 11.17
C GLN A 52 -19.30 9.83 12.31
N ILE A 53 -18.05 10.21 12.07
CA ILE A 53 -17.01 10.29 13.10
C ILE A 53 -17.39 11.35 14.14
N ASP A 54 -17.84 12.52 13.72
CA ASP A 54 -18.22 13.61 14.63
C ASP A 54 -19.43 13.24 15.50
N ILE A 55 -20.43 12.58 14.92
CA ILE A 55 -21.61 12.07 15.66
C ILE A 55 -21.19 11.00 16.68
N ALA A 56 -20.34 10.04 16.27
CA ALA A 56 -19.86 8.98 17.15
C ALA A 56 -19.04 9.50 18.34
N ASN A 57 -18.45 10.70 18.22
CA ASN A 57 -17.61 11.29 19.26
C ASN A 57 -18.39 12.03 20.35
N GLY A 58 -19.70 12.22 20.17
CA GLY A 58 -20.57 12.87 21.13
C GLY A 58 -20.21 14.35 21.32
N THR A 59 -21.05 15.24 20.80
CA THR A 59 -21.04 16.66 21.13
C THR A 59 -21.10 16.87 22.65
N SER A 60 -19.95 17.00 23.30
CA SER A 60 -19.82 17.55 24.65
C SER A 60 -18.56 18.42 24.72
N SER A 61 -18.81 19.73 24.61
CA SER A 61 -18.08 20.81 25.28
C SER A 61 -16.55 20.69 25.41
N GLY A 62 -15.83 21.49 24.62
CA GLY A 62 -14.71 22.27 25.17
C GLY A 62 -13.34 21.61 25.28
N GLY A 63 -13.02 20.58 24.50
CA GLY A 63 -11.65 20.07 24.44
C GLY A 63 -11.35 19.37 23.13
N TYR A 64 -10.32 19.83 22.42
CA TYR A 64 -9.76 19.17 21.24
C TYR A 64 -9.24 17.78 21.64
N ARG A 65 -10.12 16.78 21.69
CA ARG A 65 -9.75 15.37 21.78
C ARG A 65 -9.55 14.88 20.34
N PRO A 66 -8.36 14.40 19.97
CA PRO A 66 -8.16 13.83 18.65
C PRO A 66 -9.13 12.65 18.47
N PRO A 67 -9.83 12.53 17.32
CA PRO A 67 -10.96 11.62 17.17
C PRO A 67 -10.54 10.15 17.40
N PRO A 68 -11.44 9.26 17.88
CA PRO A 68 -11.25 7.82 17.93
C PRO A 68 -11.27 7.29 16.50
N ARG A 69 -10.10 7.32 15.88
CA ARG A 69 -9.83 7.04 14.45
C ARG A 69 -9.76 5.54 14.15
N THR A 70 -10.50 4.72 14.90
CA THR A 70 -10.49 3.27 14.77
C THR A 70 -11.89 2.73 14.61
N LYS A 71 -12.17 2.12 13.45
CA LYS A 71 -13.42 1.40 13.18
C LYS A 71 -13.20 -0.07 13.46
N GLU A 72 -14.01 -0.67 14.32
CA GLU A 72 -13.98 -2.10 14.58
C GLU A 72 -14.86 -2.82 13.56
N VAL A 73 -14.29 -3.78 12.84
CA VAL A 73 -15.01 -4.61 11.86
C VAL A 73 -14.73 -6.07 12.17
N ILE A 74 -15.77 -6.90 12.15
CA ILE A 74 -15.63 -8.35 12.31
C ILE A 74 -15.32 -8.95 10.94
N ILE A 75 -14.14 -9.54 10.80
CA ILE A 75 -13.70 -10.25 9.59
C ILE A 75 -13.41 -11.69 10.02
N ASN A 76 -14.11 -12.67 9.44
CA ASN A 76 -13.96 -14.09 9.77
C ASN A 76 -14.07 -14.41 11.27
N GLY A 77 -14.95 -13.72 12.00
CA GLY A 77 -15.14 -13.91 13.44
C GLY A 77 -14.09 -13.26 14.34
N GLN A 78 -13.09 -12.57 13.77
CA GLN A 78 -12.12 -11.77 14.54
C GLN A 78 -12.43 -10.28 14.42
N THR A 79 -12.40 -9.57 15.54
CA THR A 79 -12.54 -8.11 15.57
C THR A 79 -11.23 -7.44 15.17
N VAL A 80 -11.23 -6.77 14.01
CA VAL A 80 -10.07 -6.05 13.50
C VAL A 80 -10.32 -4.55 13.58
N LYS A 81 -9.37 -3.83 14.18
CA LYS A 81 -9.39 -2.37 14.29
C LYS A 81 -8.77 -1.75 13.03
N LEU A 82 -9.61 -1.12 12.20
CA LEU A 82 -9.18 -0.38 11.01
C LEU A 82 -8.78 1.05 11.39
N LYS A 83 -7.68 1.54 10.82
CA LYS A 83 -7.17 2.90 11.09
C LYS A 83 -7.54 3.86 9.96
N TYR A 84 -7.99 5.05 10.31
CA TYR A 84 -8.29 6.10 9.35
C TYR A 84 -7.01 6.73 8.74
N CYS A 85 -7.08 7.15 7.47
CA CYS A 85 -6.06 7.95 6.79
C CYS A 85 -6.62 9.34 6.48
N PHE A 86 -5.92 10.40 6.92
CA PHE A 86 -6.36 11.80 6.74
C PHE A 86 -6.17 12.30 5.31
N THR A 87 -5.13 11.81 4.64
CA THR A 87 -4.80 12.24 3.28
C THR A 87 -5.74 11.63 2.26
N CYS A 88 -5.99 10.32 2.37
CA CYS A 88 -6.85 9.60 1.42
C CYS A 88 -8.33 9.56 1.83
N LYS A 89 -8.65 10.02 3.05
CA LYS A 89 -10.01 10.11 3.62
C LYS A 89 -10.77 8.77 3.64
N ILE A 90 -10.04 7.68 3.92
CA ILE A 90 -10.60 6.32 3.98
C ILE A 90 -10.19 5.58 5.27
N PHE A 91 -11.01 4.64 5.71
CA PHE A 91 -10.58 3.61 6.65
C PHE A 91 -9.76 2.56 5.91
N ARG A 92 -8.49 2.43 6.27
CA ARG A 92 -7.57 1.52 5.57
C ARG A 92 -7.98 0.07 5.83
N PRO A 93 -8.11 -0.77 4.79
CA PRO A 93 -8.34 -2.20 4.97
C PRO A 93 -7.15 -2.85 5.68
N PRO A 94 -7.32 -4.08 6.21
CA PRO A 94 -6.23 -4.80 6.84
C PRO A 94 -5.05 -4.94 5.87
N ARG A 95 -3.83 -4.68 6.38
CA ARG A 95 -2.54 -4.70 5.66
C ARG A 95 -2.21 -3.47 4.80
N ALA A 96 -3.15 -2.55 4.57
CA ALA A 96 -2.88 -1.32 3.82
C ALA A 96 -2.25 -0.22 4.70
N SER A 97 -1.29 0.52 4.13
CA SER A 97 -0.55 1.61 4.75
C SER A 97 -0.51 2.84 3.84
N HIS A 98 -0.46 4.03 4.43
CA HIS A 98 -0.25 5.25 3.63
C HIS A 98 1.24 5.37 3.33
N CYS A 99 1.58 5.38 2.04
CA CYS A 99 2.93 5.67 1.59
C CYS A 99 3.06 7.18 1.37
N SER A 100 3.88 7.84 2.18
CA SER A 100 4.11 9.29 2.06
C SER A 100 4.83 9.68 0.77
N LEU A 101 5.60 8.76 0.18
CA LEU A 101 6.29 8.99 -1.09
C LEU A 101 5.32 8.96 -2.27
N CYS A 102 4.41 7.99 -2.29
CA CYS A 102 3.40 7.85 -3.35
C CYS A 102 2.17 8.73 -3.11
N ASP A 103 2.05 9.33 -1.93
CA ASP A 103 0.88 10.07 -1.42
C ASP A 103 -0.44 9.29 -1.51
N ASN A 104 -0.37 7.96 -1.51
CA ASN A 104 -1.54 7.10 -1.65
C ASN A 104 -1.51 5.99 -0.60
N CYS A 105 -2.69 5.51 -0.22
CA CYS A 105 -2.80 4.25 0.51
C CYS A 105 -2.55 3.08 -0.44
N VAL A 106 -1.73 2.14 0.00
CA VAL A 106 -1.38 0.89 -0.68
C VAL A 106 -1.45 -0.27 0.30
#